data_AF-A0A1B2Z745-F1
#
_entry.id   AF-A0A1B2Z745-F1
#
_cell.length_a   1.000
_cell.length_b   1.000
_cell.length_c   1.000
_cell.angle_alpha   90.00
_cell.angle_beta   90.00
_cell.angle_gamma   90.00
#
_symmetry.space_group_name_H-M   'P 1'
#
loop_
_entity.id
_entity.type
_entity.pdbx_description
1 polymer ?
#
loop_
_entity_poly.entity_id
_entity_poly.type
_entity_poly.pdbx_seq_one_letter_code
_entity_poly.pdbx_strand_id
1 'polypeptide(L)'
;IPLSLYKGLAIAVLSGILSSFFNFGIEAGKPLADAAVAAGYNPLYQNNVTFVVILWGGLTTNLVWTIILSIKNKSYTDFTNKSTPIAKNILFSAFAGGIWFLQFFFYGMGESKLGNGASSWILHMSTIILTANMWGIYRKEWNGVALKTKWTITIGIVVILLSVVLVGIGNSM
;
A
#
# COMPACT_ATOMS: atom_id res chain seq x y z
N ILE A 1 -0.14 6.17 23.81
CA ILE A 1 0.34 7.58 23.76
C ILE A 1 -0.68 8.36 22.94
N PRO A 2 -1.42 9.34 23.49
CA PRO A 2 -2.32 10.13 22.69
C PRO A 2 -1.46 10.93 21.70
N LEU A 3 -1.51 10.53 20.43
CA LEU A 3 -0.81 11.22 19.36
C LEU A 3 -1.40 12.63 19.30
N SER A 4 -0.59 13.65 19.55
CA SER A 4 -1.07 15.02 19.39
C SER A 4 -1.50 15.21 17.92
N LEU A 5 -2.66 15.83 17.70
CA LEU A 5 -3.26 15.97 16.37
C LEU A 5 -2.24 16.50 15.33
N TYR A 6 -1.41 17.46 15.72
CA TYR A 6 -0.37 18.02 14.85
C TYR A 6 0.71 16.99 14.46
N LYS A 7 1.14 16.10 15.37
CA LYS A 7 2.10 15.03 15.05
C LYS A 7 1.47 14.00 14.12
N GLY A 8 0.20 13.65 14.36
CA GLY A 8 -0.54 12.74 13.50
C GLY A 8 -0.70 13.26 12.08
N LEU A 9 -1.12 14.52 11.94
CA LEU A 9 -1.25 15.17 10.64
C LEU A 9 0.10 15.29 9.92
N ALA A 10 1.16 15.68 10.62
CA ALA A 10 2.50 15.76 10.04
C ALA A 10 2.99 14.40 9.52
N ILE A 11 2.83 13.34 10.31
CA ILE A 11 3.19 11.97 9.90
C ILE A 11 2.33 11.53 8.71
N ALA A 12 1.03 11.83 8.69
CA ALA A 12 0.15 11.48 7.60
C ALA A 12 0.55 12.15 6.28
N VAL A 13 0.87 13.45 6.31
CA VAL A 13 1.32 14.20 5.13
C VAL A 13 2.66 13.67 4.63
N LEU A 14 3.63 13.48 5.53
CA LEU A 14 4.94 12.92 5.16
C LEU A 14 4.81 11.52 4.59
N SER A 15 3.97 10.67 5.17
CA SER A 15 3.68 9.32 4.66
C SER A 15 3.09 9.36 3.26
N GLY A 16 2.15 10.29 2.98
CA GLY A 16 1.58 10.48 1.65
C GLY A 16 2.60 10.95 0.61
N ILE A 17 3.52 11.84 0.99
CA ILE A 17 4.62 12.26 0.11
C ILE A 17 5.56 11.08 -0.13
N LEU A 18 5.95 10.35 0.93
CA LEU A 18 6.85 9.21 0.83
C LEU A 18 6.26 8.04 0.03
N SER A 19 4.95 7.84 0.06
CA SER A 19 4.30 6.76 -0.71
C SER A 19 4.35 7.00 -2.22
N SER A 20 4.44 8.27 -2.67
CA SER A 20 4.58 8.62 -4.09
C SER A 20 5.89 8.10 -4.71
N PHE A 21 6.94 7.90 -3.91
CA PHE A 21 8.22 7.36 -4.38
C PHE A 21 8.11 5.93 -4.91
N PHE A 22 7.10 5.17 -4.49
CA PHE A 22 6.86 3.85 -5.06
C PHE A 22 6.48 3.97 -6.54
N ASN A 23 5.64 4.94 -6.89
CA ASN A 23 5.30 5.23 -8.30
C ASN A 23 6.52 5.71 -9.10
N PHE A 24 7.36 6.57 -8.52
CA PHE A 24 8.62 6.96 -9.16
C PHE A 24 9.56 5.78 -9.38
N GLY A 25 9.60 4.82 -8.45
CA GLY A 25 10.35 3.58 -8.61
C GLY A 25 9.83 2.74 -9.79
N ILE A 26 8.50 2.64 -9.94
CA ILE A 26 7.88 1.90 -11.06
C ILE A 26 8.26 2.55 -12.38
N GLU A 27 8.12 3.87 -12.45
CA GLU A 27 8.46 4.67 -13.64
C GLU A 27 9.95 4.53 -14.00
N ALA A 28 10.84 4.60 -13.01
CA ALA A 28 12.28 4.40 -13.20
C ALA A 28 12.64 2.96 -13.63
N GLY A 29 11.80 1.99 -13.31
CA GLY A 29 11.95 0.59 -13.70
C GLY A 29 11.43 0.25 -15.10
N LYS A 30 10.85 1.19 -15.85
CA LYS A 30 10.40 0.95 -17.24
C LYS A 30 11.42 0.25 -18.13
N PRO A 31 12.72 0.60 -18.12
CA PRO A 31 13.71 -0.12 -18.92
C PRO A 31 13.81 -1.62 -18.62
N LEU A 32 13.52 -2.03 -17.37
CA LEU A 32 13.48 -3.45 -16.99
C LEU A 32 12.23 -4.13 -17.56
N ALA A 33 11.08 -3.45 -17.51
CA ALA A 33 9.83 -3.95 -18.09
C ALA A 33 9.97 -4.13 -19.62
N ASP A 34 10.53 -3.13 -20.31
CA ASP A 34 10.77 -3.19 -21.76
C ASP A 34 11.73 -4.33 -22.13
N ALA A 35 12.80 -4.52 -21.35
CA ALA A 35 13.73 -5.63 -21.55
C ALA A 35 13.05 -7.01 -21.35
N ALA A 36 12.12 -7.12 -20.39
CA ALA A 36 11.35 -8.35 -20.20
C ALA A 36 10.44 -8.65 -21.41
N VAL A 37 9.78 -7.65 -21.97
CA VAL A 37 8.99 -7.82 -23.19
C VAL A 37 9.88 -8.18 -24.38
N ALA A 38 11.03 -7.52 -24.54
CA ALA A 38 12.00 -7.83 -25.58
C ALA A 38 12.55 -9.27 -25.48
N ALA A 39 12.64 -9.81 -24.28
CA ALA A 39 13.01 -11.20 -24.04
C ALA A 39 11.86 -12.22 -24.31
N GLY A 40 10.69 -11.75 -24.77
CA GLY A 40 9.56 -12.60 -25.16
C GLY A 40 8.59 -12.94 -24.02
N TYR A 41 8.72 -12.31 -22.85
CA TYR A 41 7.76 -12.50 -21.75
C TYR A 41 6.45 -11.76 -22.01
N ASN A 42 5.36 -12.26 -21.41
CA ASN A 42 4.02 -11.68 -21.59
C ASN A 42 4.00 -10.22 -21.09
N PRO A 43 3.63 -9.24 -21.94
CA PRO A 43 3.55 -7.82 -21.57
C PRO A 43 2.65 -7.55 -20.36
N LEU A 44 1.65 -8.41 -20.10
CA LEU A 44 0.77 -8.30 -18.94
C LEU A 44 1.52 -8.38 -17.59
N TYR A 45 2.68 -9.06 -17.57
CA TYR A 45 3.48 -9.29 -16.36
C TYR A 45 4.80 -8.51 -16.34
N GLN A 46 5.00 -7.60 -17.30
CA GLN A 46 6.26 -6.86 -17.46
C GLN A 46 6.68 -6.11 -16.19
N ASN A 47 5.73 -5.55 -15.43
CA ASN A 47 6.00 -4.79 -14.22
C ASN A 47 6.51 -5.63 -13.05
N ASN A 48 6.36 -6.95 -13.10
CA ASN A 48 6.79 -7.83 -12.00
C ASN A 48 8.31 -7.78 -11.78
N VAL A 49 9.11 -7.63 -12.84
CA VAL A 49 10.56 -7.50 -12.70
C VAL A 49 10.94 -6.22 -11.96
N THR A 50 10.21 -5.14 -12.22
CA THR A 50 10.37 -3.84 -11.56
C THR A 50 9.97 -3.93 -10.08
N PHE A 51 8.85 -4.60 -9.77
CA PHE A 51 8.41 -4.80 -8.39
C PHE A 51 9.40 -5.57 -7.56
N VAL A 52 10.06 -6.60 -8.11
CA VAL A 52 11.12 -7.34 -7.39
C VAL A 52 12.20 -6.37 -6.92
N VAL A 53 12.72 -5.52 -7.81
CA VAL A 53 13.80 -4.57 -7.49
C VAL A 53 13.36 -3.51 -6.47
N ILE A 54 12.16 -2.94 -6.63
CA ILE A 54 11.65 -1.90 -5.72
C ILE A 54 11.39 -2.48 -4.33
N LEU A 55 10.73 -3.64 -4.26
CA LEU A 55 10.36 -4.26 -2.99
C LEU A 55 11.56 -4.78 -2.21
N TRP A 56 12.69 -5.05 -2.87
CA TRP A 56 13.96 -5.34 -2.18
C TRP A 56 14.39 -4.20 -1.25
N GLY A 57 14.24 -2.94 -1.66
CA GLY A 57 14.55 -1.79 -0.80
C GLY A 57 13.62 -1.68 0.41
N GLY A 58 12.34 -1.98 0.21
CA GLY A 58 11.37 -2.08 1.32
C GLY A 58 11.67 -3.24 2.26
N LEU A 59 12.05 -4.40 1.71
CA LEU A 59 12.40 -5.58 2.47
C LEU A 59 13.64 -5.34 3.33
N THR A 60 14.73 -4.79 2.78
CA THR A 60 15.97 -4.56 3.52
C THR A 60 15.74 -3.61 4.69
N THR A 61 15.06 -2.48 4.45
CA THR A 61 14.78 -1.50 5.50
C THR A 61 13.90 -2.09 6.60
N ASN A 62 12.81 -2.77 6.24
CA ASN A 62 11.91 -3.40 7.20
C ASN A 62 12.59 -4.54 7.96
N LEU A 63 13.39 -5.37 7.30
CA LEU A 63 14.09 -6.49 7.90
C LEU A 63 15.13 -5.99 8.91
N VAL A 64 15.97 -5.01 8.53
CA VAL A 64 16.97 -4.43 9.44
C VAL A 64 16.28 -3.81 10.66
N TRP A 65 15.24 -3.01 10.44
CA TRP A 65 14.54 -2.34 11.54
C TRP A 65 13.83 -3.33 12.48
N THR A 66 13.15 -4.33 11.93
CA THR A 66 12.47 -5.36 12.73
C THR A 66 13.45 -6.23 13.50
N ILE A 67 14.62 -6.56 12.94
CA ILE A 67 15.68 -7.27 13.66
C ILE A 67 16.20 -6.42 14.84
N ILE A 68 16.51 -5.15 14.60
CA ILE A 68 16.97 -4.22 15.66
C ILE A 68 15.93 -4.15 16.79
N LEU A 69 14.66 -3.97 16.45
CA LEU A 69 13.57 -3.94 17.42
C LEU A 69 13.40 -5.28 18.16
N SER A 70 13.54 -6.40 17.44
CA SER A 70 13.41 -7.73 18.03
C SER A 70 14.49 -8.02 19.06
N ILE A 71 15.71 -7.55 18.82
CA ILE A 71 16.83 -7.65 19.77
C ILE A 71 16.58 -6.72 20.96
N LYS A 72 16.27 -5.44 20.69
CA LYS A 72 16.06 -4.42 21.72
C LYS A 72 14.92 -4.75 22.68
N ASN A 73 13.82 -5.30 22.16
CA ASN A 73 12.64 -5.65 22.94
C ASN A 73 12.67 -7.10 23.46
N LYS A 74 13.73 -7.86 23.18
CA LYS A 74 13.87 -9.29 23.50
C LYS A 74 12.74 -10.18 22.97
N SER A 75 11.98 -9.73 21.98
CA SER A 75 10.86 -10.49 21.39
C SER A 75 11.32 -11.65 20.50
N TYR A 76 12.63 -11.86 20.33
CA TYR A 76 13.14 -13.02 19.60
C TYR A 76 12.78 -14.36 20.30
N THR A 77 12.52 -14.33 21.61
CA THR A 77 12.06 -15.50 22.36
C THR A 77 10.62 -15.89 22.02
N ASP A 78 9.84 -14.99 21.42
CA ASP A 78 8.46 -15.27 21.02
C ASP A 78 8.39 -16.28 19.88
N PHE A 79 9.45 -16.35 19.04
CA PHE A 79 9.55 -17.34 17.97
C PHE A 79 9.81 -18.76 18.48
N THR A 80 10.20 -18.93 19.75
CA THR A 80 10.43 -20.25 20.37
C THR A 80 9.43 -20.56 21.49
N ASN A 81 8.50 -19.65 21.76
CA ASN A 81 7.48 -19.80 22.79
C ASN A 81 6.41 -20.83 22.39
N LYS A 82 6.57 -22.06 22.91
CA LYS A 82 5.66 -23.20 22.68
C LYS A 82 4.24 -22.98 23.20
N SER A 83 4.02 -21.99 24.07
CA SER A 83 2.69 -21.66 24.60
C SER A 83 1.84 -20.84 23.61
N THR A 84 2.41 -20.43 22.48
CA THR A 84 1.71 -19.66 21.43
C THR A 84 1.64 -20.47 20.13
N PRO A 85 0.60 -20.29 19.30
CA PRO A 85 0.43 -21.04 18.06
C PRO A 85 1.34 -20.48 16.94
N ILE A 86 2.66 -20.64 17.08
CA ILE A 86 3.69 -20.05 16.19
C ILE A 86 3.41 -20.36 14.72
N ALA A 87 3.14 -21.63 14.38
CA ALA A 87 2.89 -22.04 12.99
C ALA A 87 1.69 -21.31 12.37
N LYS A 88 0.59 -21.12 13.14
CA LYS A 88 -0.58 -20.38 12.66
C LYS A 88 -0.27 -18.89 12.51
N ASN A 89 0.47 -18.31 13.45
CA ASN A 89 0.86 -16.90 13.39
C ASN A 89 1.73 -16.61 12.17
N ILE A 90 2.73 -17.47 11.89
CA ILE A 90 3.56 -17.37 10.69
C ILE A 90 2.71 -17.55 9.44
N LEU A 91 1.84 -18.55 9.40
CA LEU A 91 0.96 -18.81 8.25
C LEU A 91 0.04 -17.61 7.95
N PHE A 92 -0.63 -17.06 8.96
CA PHE A 92 -1.50 -15.89 8.78
C PHE A 92 -0.70 -14.65 8.39
N SER A 93 0.51 -14.48 8.91
CA SER A 93 1.39 -13.36 8.54
C SER A 93 1.86 -13.48 7.09
N ALA A 94 2.24 -14.68 6.66
CA ALA A 94 2.59 -14.97 5.27
C ALA A 94 1.40 -14.76 4.32
N PHE A 95 0.20 -15.19 4.74
CA PHE A 95 -1.02 -14.99 3.96
C PHE A 95 -1.39 -13.51 3.83
N ALA A 96 -1.31 -12.75 4.92
CA ALA A 96 -1.52 -11.30 4.89
C ALA A 96 -0.51 -10.60 3.98
N GLY A 97 0.77 -10.98 4.06
CA GLY A 97 1.80 -10.48 3.15
C GLY A 97 1.54 -10.86 1.68
N GLY A 98 1.08 -12.08 1.43
CA GLY A 98 0.69 -12.55 0.10
C GLY A 98 -0.48 -11.75 -0.48
N ILE A 99 -1.54 -11.52 0.29
CA ILE A 99 -2.68 -10.67 -0.11
C ILE A 99 -2.21 -9.24 -0.38
N TRP A 100 -1.36 -8.70 0.50
CA TRP A 100 -0.82 -7.36 0.31
C TRP A 100 0.00 -7.27 -0.96
N PHE A 101 0.83 -8.27 -1.29
CA PHE A 101 1.61 -8.28 -2.53
C PHE A 101 0.71 -8.46 -3.77
N LEU A 102 -0.33 -9.30 -3.69
CA LEU A 102 -1.28 -9.51 -4.78
C LEU A 102 -1.90 -8.19 -5.26
N GLN A 103 -2.05 -7.19 -4.39
CA GLN A 103 -2.49 -5.85 -4.79
C GLN A 103 -1.62 -5.26 -5.92
N PHE A 104 -0.29 -5.44 -5.85
CA PHE A 104 0.66 -4.89 -6.81
C PHE A 104 0.67 -5.71 -8.11
N PHE A 105 0.44 -7.02 -7.99
CA PHE A 105 0.27 -7.89 -9.15
C PHE A 105 -0.95 -7.47 -9.98
N PHE A 106 -2.11 -7.26 -9.35
CA PHE A 106 -3.31 -6.77 -10.04
C PHE A 106 -3.13 -5.33 -10.56
N TYR A 107 -2.47 -4.47 -9.80
CA TYR A 107 -2.10 -3.14 -10.25
C TYR A 107 -1.25 -3.18 -11.52
N GLY A 108 -0.18 -3.99 -11.55
CA GLY A 108 0.71 -4.09 -12.70
C GLY A 108 0.00 -4.58 -13.96
N MET A 109 -0.94 -5.52 -13.80
CA MET A 109 -1.81 -5.96 -14.90
C MET A 109 -2.74 -4.85 -15.38
N GLY A 110 -3.35 -4.09 -14.46
CA GLY A 110 -4.21 -2.96 -14.80
C GLY A 110 -3.47 -1.82 -15.50
N GLU A 111 -2.30 -1.45 -15.00
CA GLU A 111 -1.45 -0.40 -15.57
C GLU A 111 -0.99 -0.74 -16.99
N SER A 112 -0.61 -2.00 -17.25
CA SER A 112 -0.25 -2.49 -18.58
C SER A 112 -1.38 -2.34 -19.62
N LYS A 113 -2.64 -2.27 -19.18
CA LYS A 113 -3.82 -2.08 -20.04
C LYS A 113 -4.23 -0.62 -20.18
N LEU A 114 -4.00 0.19 -19.15
CA LEU A 114 -4.39 1.61 -19.11
C LEU A 114 -3.38 2.52 -19.83
N GLY A 115 -2.11 2.12 -19.93
CA GLY A 115 -1.08 2.86 -20.69
C GLY A 115 -0.66 4.21 -20.08
N ASN A 116 -1.26 4.62 -18.96
CA ASN A 116 -0.91 5.83 -18.22
C ASN A 116 -0.62 5.47 -16.75
N GLY A 117 0.67 5.40 -16.39
CA GLY A 117 1.12 5.01 -15.06
C GLY A 117 0.65 5.94 -13.95
N ALA A 118 0.68 7.27 -14.17
CA ALA A 118 0.29 8.25 -13.15
C ALA A 118 -1.18 8.11 -12.74
N SER A 119 -2.06 7.98 -13.72
CA SER A 119 -3.49 7.87 -13.47
C SER A 119 -3.88 6.47 -13.00
N SER A 120 -3.17 5.43 -13.45
CA SER A 120 -3.30 4.07 -12.91
C SER A 120 -2.97 4.03 -11.42
N TRP A 121 -1.90 4.72 -10.98
CA TRP A 121 -1.52 4.79 -9.57
C TRP A 121 -2.55 5.51 -8.70
N ILE A 122 -3.09 6.64 -9.17
CA ILE A 122 -4.13 7.39 -8.46
C ILE A 122 -5.42 6.57 -8.35
N LEU A 123 -5.83 5.90 -9.43
CA LEU A 123 -7.00 5.00 -9.42
C LEU A 123 -6.82 3.84 -8.45
N HIS A 124 -5.62 3.24 -8.41
CA HIS A 124 -5.30 2.18 -7.46
C HIS A 124 -5.40 2.65 -6.00
N MET A 125 -4.72 3.75 -5.66
CA MET A 125 -4.70 4.27 -4.29
C MET A 125 -6.08 4.71 -3.82
N SER A 126 -6.84 5.37 -4.68
CA SER A 126 -8.22 5.77 -4.34
C SER A 126 -9.14 4.57 -4.12
N THR A 127 -9.06 3.54 -4.96
CA THR A 127 -9.84 2.30 -4.79
C THR A 127 -9.55 1.63 -3.46
N ILE A 128 -8.28 1.58 -3.04
CA ILE A 128 -7.88 1.05 -1.73
C ILE A 128 -8.51 1.87 -0.61
N ILE A 129 -8.39 3.20 -0.66
CA ILE A 129 -8.91 4.08 0.40
C ILE A 129 -10.44 3.96 0.51
N LEU A 130 -11.16 3.94 -0.62
CA LEU A 130 -12.61 3.79 -0.63
C LEU A 130 -13.04 2.45 -0.05
N THR A 131 -12.42 1.36 -0.51
CA THR A 131 -12.74 -0.01 -0.04
C THR A 131 -12.45 -0.15 1.46
N ALA A 132 -11.31 0.39 1.94
CA ALA A 132 -10.95 0.38 3.35
C ALA A 132 -11.96 1.16 4.21
N ASN A 133 -12.38 2.35 3.75
CA ASN A 133 -13.39 3.14 4.46
C ASN A 133 -14.76 2.46 4.48
N MET A 134 -15.19 1.84 3.37
CA MET A 134 -16.43 1.05 3.32
C MET A 134 -16.39 -0.10 4.32
N TRP A 135 -15.26 -0.81 4.40
CA TRP A 135 -15.08 -1.90 5.35
C TRP A 135 -15.11 -1.41 6.81
N GLY A 136 -14.48 -0.27 7.11
CA GLY A 136 -14.52 0.35 8.44
C GLY A 136 -15.93 0.78 8.87
N ILE A 137 -16.74 1.29 7.93
CA ILE A 137 -18.16 1.59 8.17
C ILE A 137 -18.94 0.30 8.44
N TYR A 138 -18.72 -0.75 7.63
CA TYR A 138 -19.37 -2.05 7.82
C TYR A 138 -19.05 -2.67 9.19
N ARG A 139 -17.79 -2.60 9.63
CA ARG A 139 -17.35 -3.07 10.96
C ARG A 139 -17.77 -2.15 12.12
N LYS A 140 -18.46 -1.04 11.82
CA LYS A 140 -18.93 -0.05 12.80
C LYS A 140 -17.80 0.53 13.66
N GLU A 141 -16.58 0.67 13.10
CA GLU A 141 -15.40 1.17 13.82
C GLU A 141 -15.59 2.60 14.32
N TRP A 142 -16.52 3.34 13.72
CA TRP A 142 -16.86 4.72 14.06
C TRP A 142 -18.01 4.86 15.07
N ASN A 143 -18.43 3.77 15.71
CA ASN A 143 -19.41 3.84 16.80
C ASN A 143 -18.77 4.41 18.08
N GLY A 144 -19.42 5.42 18.67
CA GLY A 144 -18.92 6.12 19.87
C GLY A 144 -18.02 7.34 19.59
N VAL A 145 -17.74 7.65 18.32
CA VAL A 145 -16.93 8.82 17.93
C VAL A 145 -17.81 10.06 17.79
N ALA A 146 -17.27 11.23 18.14
CA ALA A 146 -17.97 12.51 18.06
C ALA A 146 -18.50 12.78 16.64
N LEU A 147 -19.68 13.40 16.56
CA LEU A 147 -20.34 13.69 15.28
C LEU A 147 -19.47 14.54 14.33
N LYS A 148 -18.70 15.48 14.89
CA LYS A 148 -17.73 16.28 14.12
C LYS A 148 -16.70 15.41 13.41
N THR A 149 -16.17 14.39 14.08
CA THR A 149 -15.19 13.47 13.50
C THR A 149 -15.78 12.65 12.36
N LYS A 150 -17.03 12.18 12.51
CA LYS A 150 -17.74 11.46 11.44
C LYS A 150 -17.90 12.33 10.18
N TRP A 151 -18.24 13.60 10.35
CA TRP A 151 -18.31 14.55 9.24
C TRP A 151 -16.96 14.81 8.60
N THR A 152 -15.89 14.99 9.38
CA THR A 152 -14.54 15.18 8.84
C THR A 152 -14.10 14.01 7.96
N ILE A 153 -14.35 12.77 8.39
CA ILE A 153 -14.03 11.57 7.61
C ILE A 153 -14.86 11.53 6.33
N THR A 154 -16.16 11.80 6.43
CA THR A 154 -17.07 11.80 5.28
C THR A 154 -16.66 12.84 4.23
N ILE A 155 -16.32 14.06 4.66
CA ILE A 155 -15.80 15.12 3.78
C ILE A 155 -14.50 14.66 3.11
N GLY A 156 -13.58 14.04 3.85
CA GLY A 156 -12.34 13.50 3.29
C GLY A 156 -12.60 12.46 2.19
N ILE A 157 -13.52 11.53 2.41
CA ILE A 157 -13.92 10.53 1.41
C ILE A 157 -14.51 11.21 0.17
N VAL A 158 -15.39 12.19 0.34
CA VAL A 158 -15.99 12.96 -0.77
C VAL A 158 -14.92 13.70 -1.57
N VAL A 159 -13.95 14.33 -0.91
CA VAL A 159 -12.83 15.01 -1.58
C VAL A 159 -12.02 14.02 -2.42
N ILE A 160 -11.71 12.83 -1.88
CA ILE A 160 -10.99 11.80 -2.62
C ILE A 160 -11.79 11.35 -3.86
N LEU A 161 -13.10 11.11 -3.71
CA LEU A 161 -13.97 10.76 -4.84
C LEU A 161 -13.96 11.82 -5.94
N LEU A 162 -14.05 13.10 -5.55
CA LEU A 162 -13.97 14.22 -6.51
C LEU A 162 -12.60 14.27 -7.20
N SER A 163 -11.50 14.04 -6.47
CA SER A 163 -10.18 13.98 -7.06
C SER A 163 -10.05 12.86 -8.10
N VAL A 164 -10.63 11.68 -7.85
CA VAL A 164 -10.63 10.57 -8.81
C VAL A 164 -11.38 10.93 -10.09
N VAL A 165 -12.57 11.52 -9.96
CA VAL A 165 -13.39 11.93 -11.12
C VAL A 165 -12.64 13.00 -11.93
N LEU A 166 -12.03 13.98 -11.27
CA LEU A 166 -11.26 15.03 -11.94
C LEU A 166 -10.07 14.46 -12.72
N VAL A 167 -9.30 13.54 -12.11
CA VAL A 167 -8.17 12.88 -12.79
C VAL A 167 -8.67 12.01 -13.94
N GLY A 168 -9.78 11.30 -13.77
CA GLY A 168 -10.41 10.51 -14.82
C GLY A 168 -10.82 11.35 -16.03
N ILE A 169 -11.47 12.50 -15.79
CA ILE A 169 -11.85 13.45 -16.86
C ILE A 169 -10.59 14.00 -17.54
N GLY A 170 -9.61 14.46 -16.77
CA GLY A 170 -8.36 15.01 -17.31
C GLY A 170 -7.56 14.03 -18.16
N ASN A 171 -7.69 12.72 -17.89
CA ASN A 171 -7.08 11.67 -18.69
C ASN A 171 -7.85 11.29 -19.96
N SER A 172 -9.13 11.64 -20.04
CA SER A 172 -10.00 11.34 -21.17
C SER A 172 -10.01 12.44 -22.25
N MET A 173 -9.41 13.59 -21.94
CA MET A 173 -9.20 14.73 -22.84
C MET A 173 -7.81 14.65 -23.48
#